data_AF-A0A2L2Z4T8-F1
#
_entry.id   AF-A0A2L2Z4T8-F1
#
_cell.length_a   1.000
_cell.length_b   1.000
_cell.length_c   1.000
_cell.angle_alpha   90.00
_cell.angle_beta   90.00
_cell.angle_gamma   90.00
#
_symmetry.space_group_name_H-M   'P 1'
#
loop_
_entity.id
_entity.type
_entity.pdbx_description
1 polymer ?
#
loop_
_entity_poly.entity_id
_entity_poly.type
_entity_poly.pdbx_seq_one_letter_code
_entity_poly.pdbx_strand_id
1 'polypeptide(L)'
;VMLPCGGIGVVSDTIWNDLHTASAARMAAGCVVELAMKVATDEIENGFATVRPPGHHAEHQQAMGFCFFNSVAIAAKQLGEKLKLEKILILDWIGSFPFNKQGVDGFKISE
;
A
#
# COMPACT_ATOMS: atom_id res chain seq x y z
N VAL A 1 7.84 19.85 -3.23
CA VAL A 1 8.64 20.77 -2.38
C VAL A 1 10.12 20.49 -2.56
N MET A 2 10.97 21.52 -2.53
CA MET A 2 12.42 21.32 -2.45
C MET A 2 12.78 20.91 -1.02
N LEU A 3 13.54 19.84 -0.86
CA LEU A 3 13.95 19.29 0.43
C LEU A 3 15.29 19.89 0.88
N PRO A 4 15.61 19.88 2.19
CA PRO A 4 16.91 20.38 2.69
C PRO A 4 18.12 19.68 2.09
N CYS A 5 17.96 18.44 1.63
CA CYS A 5 19.00 17.67 0.94
C CYS A 5 19.19 18.06 -0.54
N GLY A 6 18.47 19.07 -1.05
CA GLY A 6 18.49 19.50 -2.44
C GLY A 6 17.64 18.66 -3.40
N GLY A 7 17.02 17.58 -2.91
CA GLY A 7 16.09 16.75 -3.67
C GLY A 7 14.68 17.34 -3.78
N ILE A 8 13.84 16.69 -4.59
CA ILE A 8 12.41 16.99 -4.70
C ILE A 8 11.64 16.01 -3.79
N GLY A 9 10.63 16.49 -3.08
CA GLY A 9 9.69 15.68 -2.31
C GLY A 9 8.25 16.08 -2.55
N VAL A 10 7.29 15.23 -2.20
CA VAL A 10 5.87 15.59 -2.13
C VAL A 10 5.62 16.42 -0.86
N VAL A 11 6.13 15.92 0.26
CA VAL A 11 6.17 16.57 1.57
C VAL A 11 7.55 16.35 2.20
N SER A 12 7.82 16.92 3.38
CA SER A 12 9.16 16.95 4.00
C SER A 12 9.80 15.57 4.22
N ASP A 13 8.99 14.53 4.42
CA ASP A 13 9.45 13.16 4.67
C ASP A 13 9.38 12.24 3.43
N THR A 14 8.77 12.69 2.33
CA THR A 14 8.40 11.81 1.21
C THR A 14 9.07 12.28 -0.08
N ILE A 15 10.22 11.68 -0.41
CA ILE A 15 11.06 12.03 -1.56
C ILE A 15 10.42 11.59 -2.88
N TRP A 16 10.52 12.45 -3.89
CA TRP A 16 10.09 12.19 -5.26
C TRP A 16 11.29 12.22 -6.22
N ASN A 17 11.43 11.15 -6.99
CA ASN A 17 12.33 11.06 -8.13
C ASN A 17 11.49 10.96 -9.41
N ASP A 18 11.69 11.90 -10.34
CA ASP A 18 10.88 12.04 -11.55
C ASP A 18 10.89 10.82 -12.47
N LEU A 19 11.97 10.03 -12.44
CA LEU A 19 12.13 8.85 -13.30
C LEU A 19 11.68 7.55 -12.63
N HIS A 20 11.75 7.48 -11.29
CA HIS A 20 11.68 6.20 -10.58
C HIS A 20 10.56 6.07 -9.56
N THR A 21 10.11 7.14 -8.93
CA THR A 21 9.15 7.03 -7.82
C THR A 21 7.81 6.48 -8.30
N ALA A 22 7.30 6.98 -9.42
CA ALA A 22 6.01 6.55 -9.97
C ALA A 22 6.02 5.05 -10.36
N SER A 23 7.09 4.58 -11.00
CA SER A 23 7.22 3.19 -11.41
C SER A 23 7.41 2.26 -10.21
N ALA A 24 8.26 2.63 -9.26
CA ALA A 24 8.49 1.87 -8.03
C ALA A 24 7.21 1.74 -7.17
N ALA A 25 6.49 2.84 -6.94
CA ALA A 25 5.25 2.83 -6.16
C ALA A 25 4.17 1.94 -6.80
N ARG A 26 4.01 2.02 -8.13
CA ARG A 26 3.08 1.15 -8.86
C ARG A 26 3.51 -0.32 -8.84
N MET A 27 4.80 -0.59 -8.95
CA MET A 27 5.32 -1.96 -8.88
C MET A 27 5.07 -2.57 -7.51
N ALA A 28 5.34 -1.83 -6.42
CA ALA A 28 5.06 -2.27 -5.06
C ALA A 28 3.58 -2.68 -4.89
N ALA A 29 2.65 -1.81 -5.31
CA ALA A 29 1.22 -2.12 -5.26
C ALA A 29 0.86 -3.35 -6.12
N GLY A 30 1.41 -3.44 -7.34
CA GLY A 30 1.18 -4.56 -8.25
C GLY A 30 1.65 -5.91 -7.67
N CYS A 31 2.85 -5.95 -7.09
CA CYS A 31 3.39 -7.16 -6.46
C CYS A 31 2.51 -7.65 -5.29
N VAL A 32 2.03 -6.72 -4.45
CA VAL A 32 1.15 -7.09 -3.33
C VAL A 32 -0.20 -7.61 -3.84
N VAL A 33 -0.78 -6.98 -4.86
CA VAL A 33 -2.03 -7.45 -5.49
C VAL A 33 -1.86 -8.83 -6.11
N GLU A 34 -0.79 -9.06 -6.86
CA GLU A 34 -0.53 -10.34 -7.52
C GLU A 34 -0.36 -11.47 -6.50
N LEU A 35 0.47 -11.25 -5.47
CA LEU A 35 0.68 -12.22 -4.41
C LEU A 35 -0.63 -12.53 -3.67
N ALA A 36 -1.38 -11.50 -3.30
CA ALA A 36 -2.65 -11.68 -2.60
C ALA A 36 -3.67 -12.44 -3.45
N MET A 37 -3.72 -12.18 -4.77
CA MET A 37 -4.59 -12.90 -5.69
C MET A 37 -4.23 -14.38 -5.75
N LYS A 38 -2.95 -14.71 -5.94
CA LYS A 38 -2.46 -16.10 -6.01
C LYS A 38 -2.74 -16.89 -4.74
N VAL A 39 -2.61 -16.25 -3.57
CA VAL A 39 -2.99 -16.88 -2.30
C VAL A 39 -4.50 -17.07 -2.22
N ALA A 40 -5.30 -16.07 -2.60
CA ALA A 40 -6.76 -16.13 -2.52
C ALA A 40 -7.42 -17.06 -3.56
N THR A 41 -6.71 -17.41 -4.63
CA THR A 41 -7.13 -18.38 -5.66
C THR A 41 -6.57 -19.78 -5.45
N ASP A 42 -5.96 -20.05 -4.28
CA ASP A 42 -5.33 -21.33 -3.92
C ASP A 42 -4.20 -21.77 -4.88
N GLU A 43 -3.61 -20.85 -5.65
CA GLU A 43 -2.43 -21.14 -6.50
C GLU A 43 -1.16 -21.36 -5.65
N ILE A 44 -1.09 -20.70 -4.50
CA ILE A 44 -0.04 -20.83 -3.49
C ILE A 44 -0.65 -20.75 -2.09
N GLU A 45 -0.04 -21.42 -1.10
CA GLU A 45 -0.59 -21.50 0.26
C GLU A 45 -0.43 -20.19 1.05
N ASN A 46 0.71 -19.51 0.88
CA ASN A 46 1.03 -18.26 1.59
C ASN A 46 2.06 -17.45 0.78
N GLY A 47 2.35 -16.23 1.24
CA GLY A 47 3.36 -15.41 0.61
C GLY A 47 3.82 -14.23 1.45
N PHE A 48 4.99 -13.70 1.09
CA PHE A 48 5.56 -12.48 1.68
C PHE A 48 6.06 -11.56 0.57
N ALA A 49 5.57 -10.32 0.53
CA ALA A 49 5.94 -9.34 -0.49
C ALA A 49 7.07 -8.43 0.02
N THR A 50 8.28 -8.61 -0.52
CA THR A 50 9.43 -7.71 -0.28
C THR A 50 9.36 -6.47 -1.17
N VAL A 51 8.57 -5.48 -0.78
CA VAL A 51 8.27 -4.30 -1.62
C VAL A 51 8.72 -2.97 -1.01
N ARG A 52 8.96 -1.99 -1.88
CA ARG A 52 9.20 -0.58 -1.54
C ARG A 52 8.74 0.33 -2.68
N PRO A 53 8.29 1.57 -2.44
CA PRO A 53 8.08 2.22 -1.13
C PRO A 53 6.93 1.59 -0.29
N PRO A 54 6.82 1.90 1.01
CA PRO A 54 5.70 1.45 1.85
C PRO A 54 4.37 2.09 1.40
N GLY A 55 3.26 1.65 2.01
CA GLY A 55 1.91 2.10 1.60
C GLY A 55 0.94 2.55 2.69
N HIS A 56 1.07 2.07 3.94
CA HIS A 56 0.00 2.18 4.94
C HIS A 56 -0.34 3.61 5.43
N HIS A 57 0.51 4.60 5.17
CA HIS A 57 0.24 6.00 5.49
C HIS A 57 -0.43 6.78 4.35
N ALA A 58 -0.46 6.24 3.13
CA ALA A 58 -1.02 6.96 1.98
C ALA A 58 -2.54 7.05 2.09
N GLU A 59 -3.07 8.27 2.03
CA GLU A 59 -4.50 8.55 1.98
C GLU A 59 -5.03 8.55 0.54
N HIS A 60 -6.34 8.74 0.36
CA HIS A 60 -6.96 8.80 -0.97
C HIS A 60 -6.35 9.89 -1.88
N GLN A 61 -6.01 11.06 -1.31
CA GLN A 61 -5.47 12.20 -2.06
C GLN A 61 -4.18 12.77 -1.46
N GLN A 62 -3.50 12.03 -0.59
CA GLN A 62 -2.32 12.53 0.12
C GLN A 62 -1.25 11.44 0.29
N ALA A 63 -0.03 11.75 -0.15
CA ALA A 63 1.17 10.96 0.12
C ALA A 63 1.90 11.54 1.34
N MET A 64 2.35 10.67 2.26
CA MET A 64 3.03 11.02 3.50
C MET A 64 3.73 9.80 4.10
N GLY A 65 4.67 10.00 5.02
CA GLY A 65 5.32 8.90 5.74
C GLY A 65 5.96 7.89 4.78
N PHE A 66 6.62 8.39 3.73
CA PHE A 66 7.23 7.63 2.64
C PHE A 66 6.25 6.87 1.72
N CYS A 67 4.95 6.97 1.96
CA CYS A 67 3.91 6.20 1.28
C CYS A 67 3.24 7.01 0.15
N PHE A 68 3.12 6.40 -1.02
CA PHE A 68 2.43 6.99 -2.18
C PHE A 68 1.09 6.30 -2.49
N PHE A 69 1.07 4.96 -2.42
CA PHE A 69 -0.12 4.15 -2.62
C PHE A 69 -0.24 3.12 -1.51
N ASN A 70 -1.43 2.99 -0.93
CA ASN A 70 -1.70 1.97 0.08
C ASN A 70 -1.87 0.60 -0.60
N SER A 71 -0.74 -0.09 -0.80
CA SER A 71 -0.67 -1.37 -1.50
C SER A 71 -1.58 -2.44 -0.88
N VAL A 72 -1.69 -2.48 0.45
CA VAL A 72 -2.55 -3.43 1.18
C VAL A 72 -4.03 -3.11 0.96
N ALA A 73 -4.43 -1.84 1.07
CA ALA A 73 -5.80 -1.42 0.81
C ALA A 73 -6.22 -1.68 -0.65
N ILE A 74 -5.32 -1.41 -1.61
CA ILE A 74 -5.55 -1.70 -3.03
C ILE A 74 -5.75 -3.21 -3.25
N ALA A 75 -4.92 -4.06 -2.64
CA ALA A 75 -5.08 -5.51 -2.74
C ALA A 75 -6.40 -5.99 -2.14
N ALA A 76 -6.77 -5.52 -0.94
CA ALA A 76 -8.04 -5.87 -0.31
C ALA A 76 -9.25 -5.48 -1.18
N LYS A 77 -9.25 -4.26 -1.74
CA LYS A 77 -10.29 -3.81 -2.67
C LYS A 77 -10.36 -4.68 -3.93
N GLN A 78 -9.21 -4.99 -4.54
CA GLN A 78 -9.15 -5.85 -5.72
C GLN A 78 -9.66 -7.27 -5.46
N LEU A 79 -9.33 -7.85 -4.29
CA LEU A 79 -9.86 -9.15 -3.88
C LEU A 79 -11.38 -9.11 -3.68
N GLY A 80 -11.89 -8.09 -2.98
CA GLY A 80 -13.33 -7.90 -2.79
C GLY A 80 -14.09 -7.77 -4.12
N GLU A 81 -13.58 -6.95 -5.05
CA GLU A 81 -14.21 -6.72 -6.35
C GLU A 81 -14.15 -7.95 -7.28
N LYS A 82 -13.01 -8.64 -7.33
CA LYS A 82 -12.79 -9.74 -8.30
C LYS A 82 -13.25 -11.10 -7.80
N LEU A 83 -13.07 -11.38 -6.52
CA LEU A 83 -13.37 -12.69 -5.92
C LEU A 83 -14.63 -12.66 -5.03
N LYS A 84 -15.26 -11.49 -4.87
CA LYS A 84 -16.47 -11.31 -4.04
C LYS A 84 -16.28 -11.76 -2.59
N LEU A 85 -15.08 -11.56 -2.04
CA LEU A 85 -14.80 -11.88 -0.63
C LEU A 85 -15.62 -10.96 0.28
N GLU A 86 -16.39 -11.56 1.19
CA GLU A 86 -17.25 -10.80 2.11
C GLU A 86 -16.47 -10.17 3.27
N LYS A 87 -15.34 -10.77 3.66
CA LYS A 87 -14.56 -10.36 4.84
C LYS A 87 -13.07 -10.54 4.55
N ILE A 88 -12.30 -9.50 4.83
CA ILE A 88 -10.84 -9.48 4.76
C ILE A 88 -10.34 -8.90 6.07
N LEU A 89 -9.38 -9.57 6.70
CA LEU A 89 -8.68 -9.10 7.89
C LEU A 89 -7.37 -8.43 7.45
N ILE A 90 -7.16 -7.18 7.88
CA ILE A 90 -5.88 -6.49 7.76
C ILE A 90 -5.32 -6.32 9.17
N LEU A 91 -4.13 -6.87 9.39
CA LEU A 91 -3.35 -6.70 10.62
C LEU A 91 -2.13 -5.83 10.31
N ASP A 92 -2.01 -4.70 11.00
CA ASP A 92 -0.84 -3.81 10.90
C ASP A 92 -0.13 -3.76 12.26
N TRP A 93 1.06 -4.34 12.34
CA TRP A 93 1.85 -4.44 13.56
C TRP A 93 2.99 -3.41 13.65
N ILE A 94 3.11 -2.49 12.68
CA ILE A 94 4.25 -1.57 12.62
C ILE A 94 4.00 -0.44 13.62
N GLY A 95 4.96 -0.22 14.53
CA GLY A 95 4.84 0.76 15.63
C GLY A 95 4.86 2.24 15.23
N SER A 96 4.59 2.55 13.96
CA SER A 96 4.67 3.91 13.40
C SER A 96 3.28 4.35 12.93
N PHE A 97 2.56 5.12 13.77
CA PHE A 97 1.28 5.79 13.47
C PHE A 97 0.13 4.87 12.96
N PRO A 98 -1.16 5.29 13.10
CA PRO A 98 -2.28 4.42 12.75
C PRO A 98 -2.38 4.15 11.23
N PHE A 99 -2.65 2.89 10.86
CA PHE A 99 -3.01 2.50 9.49
C PHE A 99 -4.18 3.36 8.99
N ASN A 100 -4.05 3.97 7.81
CA ASN A 100 -5.14 4.76 7.28
C ASN A 100 -6.28 3.87 6.73
N LYS A 101 -7.46 3.97 7.36
CA LYS A 101 -8.66 3.20 7.04
C LYS A 101 -9.43 3.73 5.82
N GLN A 102 -9.12 4.94 5.34
CA GLN A 102 -9.87 5.64 4.27
C GLN A 102 -9.82 4.99 2.87
N GLY A 103 -9.14 3.84 2.70
CA GLY A 103 -9.05 3.11 1.43
C GLY A 103 -9.77 1.76 1.39
N VAL A 104 -10.41 1.36 2.48
CA VAL A 104 -10.98 0.01 2.69
C VAL A 104 -12.38 0.09 3.28
N ASP A 105 -13.21 0.99 2.73
CA ASP A 105 -14.62 1.11 3.09
C ASP A 105 -15.32 -0.27 2.99
N GLY A 106 -15.83 -0.76 4.12
CA GLY A 106 -16.50 -2.06 4.23
C GLY A 106 -15.67 -3.20 4.82
N PHE A 107 -14.38 -2.99 5.14
CA PHE A 107 -13.52 -4.04 5.72
C PHE A 107 -13.15 -3.76 7.19
N LYS A 108 -13.07 -4.82 8.01
CA LYS A 108 -12.63 -4.71 9.41
C LYS A 108 -11.11 -4.74 9.46
N ILE A 109 -10.53 -3.66 9.95
CA ILE A 109 -9.09 -3.50 10.20
C ILE A 109 -8.88 -3.66 11.70
N SER A 110 -8.05 -4.62 12.11
CA SER A 110 -7.65 -4.80 13.50
C SER A 110 -6.22 -4.31 13.69
N GLU A 111 -6.04 -3.49 14.72
CA GLU A 111 -4.73 -3.06 15.25
C GLU A 111 -4.25 -4.06 16.32
#